data_AF-A0A6J6U9X8-F1
#
_entry.id   AF-A0A6J6U9X8-F1
#
_cell.length_a   1.000
_cell.length_b   1.000
_cell.length_c   1.000
_cell.angle_alpha   90.00
_cell.angle_beta   90.00
_cell.angle_gamma   90.00
#
_symmetry.space_group_name_H-M   'P 1'
#
loop_
_entity.id
_entity.type
_entity.pdbx_description
1 polymer ?
#
loop_
_entity_poly.entity_id
_entity_poly.type
_entity_poly.pdbx_seq_one_letter_code
_entity_poly.pdbx_strand_id
1 'polypeptide(L)'
;MFVLLFAFVFGGAIDVGPNGAQSYREYLIPGILAQTVMFAVAGITVGITEDASKGIMDRFRSLPMRPGAVLTGHTLASLLQNTLVIGILSVTGYAVGWRIHNGASDAALAYLMFALFAYAITWVGAWIGLKMPNTEVASTAGLAWIFPFTFASNIFTPVATMPTWLQPFVLWNPVSCLALSARQLFGNPTPLLGDSFPERYPVQLSFAYAILLLAIFAPLAVRAFKTRNK
;
A
#
# COMPACT_ATOMS: atom_id res chain seq x y z
N MET A 1 7.59 11.65 9.42
CA MET A 1 7.70 11.24 10.84
C MET A 1 8.10 9.77 10.99
N PHE A 2 7.31 8.79 10.52
CA PHE A 2 7.62 7.35 10.67
C PHE A 2 9.02 6.96 10.18
N VAL A 3 9.45 7.47 9.02
CA VAL A 3 10.82 7.25 8.50
C VAL A 3 11.88 7.65 9.51
N LEU A 4 11.76 8.84 10.10
CA LEU A 4 12.74 9.35 11.07
C LEU A 4 12.65 8.58 12.40
N LEU A 5 11.44 8.34 12.89
CA LEU A 5 11.22 7.60 14.13
C LEU A 5 11.83 6.20 14.02
N PHE A 6 11.52 5.44 12.97
CA PHE A 6 12.04 4.09 12.82
C PHE A 6 13.54 4.05 12.50
N ALA A 7 14.05 4.96 11.67
CA ALA A 7 15.46 4.98 11.34
C ALA A 7 16.38 5.36 12.51
N PHE A 8 15.92 6.23 13.42
CA PHE A 8 16.75 6.76 14.51
C PHE A 8 16.37 6.21 15.89
N VAL A 9 15.10 5.93 16.16
CA VAL A 9 14.65 5.37 17.45
C VAL A 9 14.77 3.85 17.47
N PHE A 10 14.34 3.17 16.40
CA PHE A 10 14.38 1.70 16.32
C PHE A 10 15.63 1.15 15.65
N GLY A 11 16.35 1.96 14.85
CA GLY A 11 17.60 1.56 14.21
C GLY A 11 18.73 1.18 15.18
N GLY A 12 18.66 1.62 16.44
CA GLY A 12 19.57 1.16 17.50
C GLY A 12 19.10 -0.09 18.26
N ALA A 13 17.87 -0.55 18.06
CA ALA A 13 17.24 -1.59 18.87
C ALA A 13 17.00 -2.92 18.14
N ILE A 14 16.98 -2.92 16.79
CA ILE A 14 16.69 -4.10 15.98
C ILE A 14 17.89 -4.44 15.10
N ASP A 15 18.49 -5.60 15.36
CA ASP A 15 19.65 -6.10 14.61
C ASP A 15 19.18 -7.03 13.49
N VAL A 16 19.40 -6.63 12.23
CA VAL A 16 18.96 -7.35 11.02
C VAL A 16 20.13 -7.67 10.08
N GLY A 17 21.38 -7.50 10.53
CA GLY A 17 22.55 -7.85 9.73
C GLY A 17 23.86 -7.31 10.33
N PRO A 18 25.02 -7.65 9.74
CA PRO A 18 26.34 -7.34 10.31
C PRO A 18 26.65 -5.84 10.44
N ASN A 19 25.88 -4.96 9.78
CA ASN A 19 26.02 -3.49 9.84
C ASN A 19 24.93 -2.80 10.68
N GLY A 20 24.21 -3.55 11.53
CA GLY A 20 23.25 -3.04 12.52
C GLY A 20 22.26 -2.02 11.96
N ALA A 21 22.35 -0.77 12.43
CA ALA A 21 21.43 0.31 12.09
C ALA A 21 21.31 0.63 10.60
N GLN A 22 22.37 0.45 9.80
CA GLN A 22 22.28 0.68 8.35
C GLN A 22 21.48 -0.43 7.65
N SER A 23 21.73 -1.69 8.00
CA SER A 23 20.95 -2.81 7.49
C SER A 23 19.47 -2.69 7.86
N TYR A 24 19.16 -2.13 9.03
CA TYR A 24 17.78 -1.87 9.43
C TYR A 24 17.11 -0.75 8.64
N ARG A 25 17.81 0.35 8.34
CA ARG A 25 17.28 1.41 7.47
C ARG A 25 16.95 0.87 6.08
N GLU A 26 17.83 0.03 5.53
CA GLU A 26 17.60 -0.59 4.23
C GLU A 26 16.46 -1.60 4.23
N TYR A 27 16.30 -2.34 5.33
CA TYR A 27 15.15 -3.22 5.52
C TYR A 27 13.82 -2.45 5.61
N LEU A 28 13.84 -1.28 6.25
CA LEU A 28 12.63 -0.60 6.69
C LEU A 28 12.04 0.37 5.66
N ILE A 29 12.86 1.07 4.88
CA ILE A 29 12.37 2.05 3.89
C ILE A 29 11.41 1.43 2.87
N PRO A 30 11.71 0.28 2.22
CA PRO A 30 10.76 -0.38 1.32
C PRO A 30 9.45 -0.76 2.00
N GLY A 31 9.52 -1.15 3.28
CA GLY A 31 8.36 -1.44 4.10
C GLY A 31 7.50 -0.20 4.41
N ILE A 32 8.12 0.95 4.71
CA ILE A 32 7.38 2.22 4.89
C ILE A 32 6.70 2.65 3.59
N LEU A 33 7.34 2.47 2.43
CA LEU A 33 6.70 2.75 1.14
C LEU A 33 5.44 1.90 0.97
N ALA A 34 5.50 0.61 1.29
CA ALA A 34 4.34 -0.29 1.27
C ALA A 34 3.25 0.14 2.27
N GLN A 35 3.61 0.47 3.51
CA GLN A 35 2.67 1.00 4.52
C GLN A 35 1.98 2.27 4.01
N THR A 36 2.72 3.17 3.37
CA THR A 36 2.18 4.45 2.90
C THR A 36 1.11 4.24 1.84
N VAL A 37 1.36 3.32 0.91
CA VAL A 37 0.38 2.92 -0.11
C VAL A 37 -0.89 2.36 0.54
N MET A 38 -0.75 1.51 1.57
CA MET A 38 -1.90 0.99 2.30
C MET A 38 -2.66 2.10 3.01
N PHE A 39 -1.97 3.01 3.70
CA PHE A 39 -2.60 4.06 4.49
C PHE A 39 -3.30 5.13 3.62
N ALA A 40 -2.91 5.26 2.35
CA ALA A 40 -3.58 6.16 1.41
C ALA A 40 -5.08 5.86 1.24
N VAL A 41 -5.51 4.60 1.44
CA VAL A 41 -6.92 4.20 1.39
C VAL A 41 -7.80 5.00 2.32
N ALA A 42 -7.33 5.30 3.53
CA ALA A 42 -8.15 5.99 4.51
C ALA A 42 -8.57 7.36 3.97
N GLY A 43 -7.64 8.10 3.37
CA GLY A 43 -7.92 9.37 2.70
C GLY A 43 -8.87 9.20 1.50
N ILE A 44 -8.66 8.19 0.67
CA ILE A 44 -9.52 7.89 -0.49
C ILE A 44 -10.95 7.56 -0.06
N THR A 45 -11.10 6.74 0.97
CA THR A 45 -12.39 6.30 1.52
C THR A 45 -13.18 7.50 2.04
N VAL A 46 -12.52 8.39 2.78
CA VAL A 46 -13.12 9.63 3.28
C VAL A 46 -13.50 10.56 2.13
N GLY A 47 -12.58 10.81 1.19
CA GLY A 47 -12.82 11.70 0.05
C GLY A 47 -14.00 11.26 -0.81
N ILE A 48 -14.10 9.97 -1.13
CA ILE A 48 -15.23 9.42 -1.90
C ILE A 48 -16.55 9.49 -1.14
N THR A 49 -16.51 9.31 0.18
CA THR A 49 -17.70 9.45 1.01
C THR A 49 -18.15 10.90 1.08
N GLU A 50 -17.21 11.84 1.19
CA GLU A 50 -17.49 13.28 1.20
C GLU A 50 -18.12 13.75 -0.13
N ASP A 51 -17.56 13.31 -1.26
CA ASP A 51 -18.12 13.60 -2.59
C ASP A 51 -19.54 13.05 -2.76
N ALA A 52 -19.79 11.87 -2.19
CA ALA A 52 -21.13 11.27 -2.19
C ALA A 52 -22.10 12.02 -1.26
N SER A 53 -21.67 12.39 -0.05
CA SER A 53 -22.50 13.12 0.92
C SER A 53 -22.86 14.53 0.45
N LYS A 54 -21.97 15.19 -0.31
CA LYS A 54 -22.23 16.53 -0.89
C LYS A 54 -23.16 16.50 -2.10
N GLY A 55 -23.63 15.33 -2.54
CA GLY A 55 -24.50 15.20 -3.71
C GLY A 55 -23.81 15.57 -5.03
N ILE A 56 -22.47 15.66 -5.03
CA ILE A 56 -21.68 15.96 -6.23
C ILE A 56 -21.86 14.83 -7.26
N MET A 57 -21.98 13.60 -6.77
CA MET A 57 -22.30 12.41 -7.56
C MET A 57 -23.62 12.54 -8.33
N ASP A 58 -24.65 13.14 -7.73
CA ASP A 58 -25.96 13.33 -8.36
C ASP A 58 -25.93 14.44 -9.41
N ARG A 59 -25.14 15.49 -9.20
CA ARG A 59 -24.89 16.52 -10.23
C ARG A 59 -24.15 15.94 -11.43
N PHE A 60 -23.12 15.13 -11.22
CA PHE A 60 -22.43 14.45 -12.32
C PHE A 60 -23.30 13.45 -13.08
N ARG A 61 -24.28 12.82 -12.42
CA ARG A 61 -25.28 11.97 -13.07
C ARG A 61 -26.28 12.74 -13.95
N SER A 62 -26.54 14.01 -13.64
CA SER A 62 -27.43 14.87 -14.45
C SER A 62 -26.76 15.47 -15.70
N LEU A 63 -25.42 15.45 -15.77
CA LEU A 63 -24.66 15.85 -16.95
C LEU A 63 -24.53 14.66 -17.91
N PRO A 64 -24.39 14.87 -19.24
CA PRO A 64 -24.14 13.80 -20.22
C PRO A 64 -22.70 13.26 -20.11
N MET A 65 -22.30 12.85 -18.91
CA MET A 65 -21.02 12.23 -18.60
C MET A 65 -21.16 10.71 -18.56
N ARG A 66 -20.19 10.01 -19.14
CA ARG A 66 -20.09 8.55 -18.95
C ARG A 66 -19.91 8.26 -17.45
N PRO A 67 -20.66 7.33 -16.84
CA PRO A 67 -20.57 7.02 -15.40
C PRO A 67 -19.17 6.63 -14.90
N GLY A 68 -18.28 6.22 -15.80
CA GLY A 68 -16.89 5.91 -15.48
C GLY A 68 -15.98 7.13 -15.37
N ALA A 69 -16.33 8.29 -15.95
CA ALA A 69 -15.43 9.44 -16.08
C ALA A 69 -15.01 10.04 -14.72
N VAL A 70 -15.94 10.10 -13.76
CA VAL A 70 -15.68 10.62 -12.41
C VAL A 70 -14.72 9.70 -11.65
N LEU A 71 -14.95 8.39 -11.73
CA LEU A 71 -14.14 7.39 -11.03
C LEU A 71 -12.74 7.26 -11.64
N THR A 72 -12.64 7.35 -12.98
CA THR A 72 -11.33 7.41 -13.65
C THR A 72 -10.56 8.68 -13.29
N GLY A 73 -11.24 9.84 -13.19
CA GLY A 73 -10.60 11.10 -12.80
C GLY A 73 -10.06 11.04 -11.36
N HIS A 74 -10.87 10.51 -10.43
CA HIS A 74 -10.45 10.32 -9.05
C HIS A 74 -9.26 9.37 -8.94
N THR A 75 -9.33 8.20 -9.58
CA THR A 75 -8.26 7.20 -9.52
C THR A 75 -6.95 7.68 -10.17
N LEU A 76 -7.02 8.48 -11.24
CA LEU A 76 -5.84 9.14 -11.83
C LEU A 76 -5.23 10.19 -10.89
N ALA A 77 -6.07 11.03 -10.26
CA ALA A 77 -5.60 12.00 -9.29
C ALA A 77 -4.95 11.32 -8.08
N SER A 78 -5.54 10.24 -7.56
CA SER A 78 -4.97 9.42 -6.49
C SER A 78 -3.64 8.80 -6.91
N LEU A 79 -3.53 8.31 -8.15
CA LEU A 79 -2.28 7.72 -8.66
C LEU A 79 -1.15 8.76 -8.73
N LEU A 80 -1.44 9.98 -9.23
CA LEU A 80 -0.48 11.08 -9.27
C LEU A 80 -0.04 11.48 -7.87
N GLN A 81 -1.00 11.67 -6.95
CA GLN A 81 -0.72 12.01 -5.56
C GLN A 81 0.14 10.94 -4.90
N ASN A 82 -0.20 9.66 -5.07
CA ASN A 82 0.56 8.57 -4.47
C ASN A 82 1.97 8.44 -5.07
N THR A 83 2.13 8.70 -6.37
CA THR A 83 3.45 8.74 -7.02
C THR A 83 4.31 9.86 -6.43
N LEU A 84 3.75 11.05 -6.22
CA LEU A 84 4.45 12.16 -5.56
C LEU A 84 4.86 11.79 -4.13
N VAL A 85 3.96 11.19 -3.35
CA VAL A 85 4.23 10.77 -1.97
C VAL A 85 5.34 9.72 -1.92
N ILE A 86 5.30 8.70 -2.78
CA ILE A 86 6.36 7.70 -2.90
C ILE A 86 7.69 8.36 -3.28
N GLY A 87 7.69 9.30 -4.23
CA GLY A 87 8.89 10.05 -4.62
C GLY A 87 9.50 10.82 -3.45
N ILE A 88 8.69 11.56 -2.69
CA ILE A 88 9.13 12.32 -1.51
C ILE A 88 9.71 11.39 -0.44
N LEU A 89 9.05 10.26 -0.17
CA LEU A 89 9.54 9.27 0.80
C LEU A 89 10.83 8.61 0.34
N SER A 90 10.97 8.35 -0.96
CA SER A 90 12.18 7.78 -1.54
C SER A 90 13.36 8.75 -1.38
N VAL A 91 13.17 10.04 -1.69
CA VAL A 91 14.18 11.09 -1.46
C VAL A 91 14.55 11.19 0.02
N THR A 92 13.55 11.12 0.90
CA THR A 92 13.78 11.12 2.35
C THR A 92 14.58 9.88 2.79
N GLY A 93 14.25 8.70 2.24
CA GLY A 93 15.00 7.46 2.47
C GLY A 93 16.47 7.61 2.03
N TYR A 94 16.69 8.15 0.84
CA TYR A 94 18.04 8.46 0.33
C TYR A 94 18.83 9.38 1.26
N ALA A 95 18.18 10.39 1.86
CA ALA A 95 18.79 11.30 2.82
C ALA A 95 19.16 10.62 4.15
N VAL A 96 18.35 9.63 4.58
CA VAL A 96 18.56 8.86 5.83
C VAL A 96 19.58 7.72 5.66
N GLY A 97 19.99 7.45 4.42
CA GLY A 97 21.05 6.48 4.09
C GLY A 97 20.57 5.23 3.38
N TRP A 98 19.31 5.14 2.97
CA TRP A 98 18.85 4.06 2.08
C TRP A 98 19.44 4.22 0.68
N ARG A 99 19.75 3.09 0.07
CA ARG A 99 20.33 2.99 -1.27
C ARG A 99 19.65 1.86 -2.05
N ILE A 100 19.60 2.05 -3.36
CA ILE A 100 19.17 1.07 -4.34
C ILE A 100 20.43 0.39 -4.89
N HIS A 101 20.51 -0.94 -4.80
CA HIS A 101 21.69 -1.71 -5.15
C HIS A 101 21.57 -2.47 -6.48
N ASN A 102 20.36 -2.94 -6.84
CA ASN A 102 20.13 -3.78 -8.02
C ASN A 102 20.01 -3.00 -9.35
N GLY A 103 20.28 -1.70 -9.36
CA GLY A 103 20.28 -0.87 -10.56
C GLY A 103 18.94 -0.22 -10.90
N ALA A 104 18.92 0.56 -11.98
CA ALA A 104 17.80 1.43 -12.33
C ALA A 104 16.57 0.68 -12.91
N SER A 105 16.78 -0.45 -13.58
CA SER A 105 15.69 -1.29 -14.12
C SER A 105 14.81 -1.85 -13.01
N ASP A 106 15.45 -2.41 -11.99
CA ASP A 106 14.76 -3.08 -10.89
C ASP A 106 14.07 -2.06 -9.99
N ALA A 107 14.70 -0.90 -9.80
CA ALA A 107 14.06 0.25 -9.17
C ALA A 107 12.80 0.69 -9.93
N ALA A 108 12.86 0.83 -11.26
CA ALA A 108 11.70 1.20 -12.06
C ALA A 108 10.56 0.17 -11.93
N LEU A 109 10.91 -1.13 -11.90
CA LEU A 109 9.94 -2.20 -11.67
C LEU A 109 9.32 -2.13 -10.28
N ALA A 110 10.10 -1.81 -9.24
CA ALA A 110 9.59 -1.62 -7.87
C ALA A 110 8.59 -0.45 -7.80
N TYR A 111 8.92 0.68 -8.41
CA TYR A 111 8.01 1.83 -8.45
C TYR A 111 6.75 1.55 -9.27
N LEU A 112 6.87 0.83 -10.39
CA LEU A 112 5.72 0.40 -11.18
C LEU A 112 4.80 -0.51 -10.36
N MET A 113 5.38 -1.45 -9.61
CA MET A 113 4.64 -2.33 -8.71
C MET A 113 3.90 -1.54 -7.62
N PHE A 114 4.56 -0.56 -6.98
CA PHE A 114 3.90 0.31 -6.00
C PHE A 114 2.77 1.13 -6.63
N ALA A 115 2.97 1.69 -7.82
CA ALA A 115 1.96 2.45 -8.53
C ALA A 115 0.74 1.57 -8.86
N LEU A 116 0.96 0.36 -9.36
CA LEU A 116 -0.12 -0.58 -9.67
C LEU A 116 -0.86 -1.03 -8.40
N PHE A 117 -0.13 -1.34 -7.34
CA PHE A 117 -0.73 -1.76 -6.07
C PHE A 117 -1.54 -0.63 -5.44
N ALA A 118 -1.02 0.61 -5.47
CA ALA A 118 -1.75 1.79 -5.02
C ALA A 118 -3.01 2.07 -5.84
N TYR A 119 -2.93 1.88 -7.16
CA TYR A 119 -4.09 1.96 -8.02
C TYR A 119 -5.14 0.92 -7.60
N ALA A 120 -4.76 -0.34 -7.42
CA ALA A 120 -5.65 -1.41 -6.94
C ALA A 120 -6.31 -1.08 -5.60
N ILE A 121 -5.53 -0.59 -4.67
CA ILE A 121 -5.94 -0.21 -3.32
C ILE A 121 -6.90 1.00 -3.33
N THR A 122 -6.77 1.90 -4.30
CA THR A 122 -7.72 3.01 -4.48
C THR A 122 -9.13 2.51 -4.78
N TRP A 123 -9.27 1.43 -5.56
CA TRP A 123 -10.57 0.81 -5.83
C TRP A 123 -11.19 0.14 -4.61
N VAL A 124 -10.36 -0.41 -3.71
CA VAL A 124 -10.83 -0.94 -2.42
C VAL A 124 -11.41 0.20 -1.58
N GLY A 125 -10.66 1.29 -1.41
CA GLY A 125 -11.13 2.47 -0.68
C GLY A 125 -12.38 3.10 -1.29
N ALA A 126 -12.45 3.16 -2.62
CA ALA A 126 -13.64 3.62 -3.33
C ALA A 126 -14.87 2.77 -3.05
N TRP A 127 -14.74 1.45 -3.12
CA TRP A 127 -15.84 0.54 -2.82
C TRP A 127 -16.32 0.67 -1.37
N ILE A 128 -15.39 0.74 -0.42
CA ILE A 128 -15.71 0.95 1.00
C ILE A 128 -16.42 2.30 1.18
N GLY A 129 -15.85 3.40 0.69
CA GLY A 129 -16.40 4.75 0.86
C GLY A 129 -17.79 4.91 0.23
N LEU A 130 -18.05 4.23 -0.89
CA LEU A 130 -19.38 4.20 -1.51
C LEU A 130 -20.46 3.51 -0.66
N LYS A 131 -20.05 2.67 0.30
CA LYS A 131 -20.94 1.96 1.23
C LYS A 131 -21.10 2.66 2.57
N MET A 132 -20.28 3.67 2.86
CA MET A 132 -20.31 4.36 4.15
C MET A 132 -21.39 5.45 4.18
N PRO A 133 -22.09 5.61 5.31
CA PRO A 133 -23.14 6.61 5.46
C PRO A 133 -22.59 8.03 5.65
N ASN A 134 -21.43 8.18 6.30
CA ASN A 134 -20.82 9.46 6.61
C ASN A 134 -19.28 9.36 6.62
N THR A 135 -18.60 10.51 6.60
CA THR A 135 -17.14 10.62 6.53
C THR A 135 -16.44 10.10 7.79
N GLU A 136 -17.07 10.22 8.95
CA GLU A 136 -16.55 9.73 10.23
C GLU A 136 -16.45 8.19 10.25
N VAL A 137 -17.54 7.51 9.90
CA VAL A 137 -17.56 6.05 9.76
C VAL A 137 -16.63 5.60 8.64
N ALA A 138 -16.52 6.38 7.54
CA ALA A 138 -15.60 6.09 6.45
C ALA A 138 -14.12 6.11 6.86
N SER A 139 -13.72 7.08 7.69
CA SER A 139 -12.36 7.17 8.22
C SER A 139 -12.02 5.93 9.07
N THR A 140 -12.91 5.60 10.01
CA THR A 140 -12.72 4.43 10.89
C THR A 140 -12.78 3.13 10.10
N ALA A 141 -13.71 2.97 9.16
CA ALA A 141 -13.84 1.78 8.33
C ALA A 141 -12.61 1.58 7.44
N GLY A 142 -12.06 2.65 6.88
CA GLY A 142 -10.81 2.60 6.11
C GLY A 142 -9.66 2.07 6.96
N LEU A 143 -9.48 2.60 8.17
CA LEU A 143 -8.36 2.22 9.04
C LEU A 143 -8.55 0.84 9.72
N ALA A 144 -9.78 0.44 10.02
CA ALA A 144 -10.09 -0.74 10.83
C ALA A 144 -9.49 -2.04 10.29
N TRP A 145 -9.48 -2.22 8.97
CA TRP A 145 -8.88 -3.41 8.34
C TRP A 145 -7.41 -3.20 7.96
N ILE A 146 -7.01 -1.96 7.65
CA ILE A 146 -5.64 -1.66 7.21
C ILE A 146 -4.64 -1.81 8.33
N PHE A 147 -5.01 -1.42 9.55
CA PHE A 147 -4.14 -1.52 10.71
C PHE A 147 -3.71 -2.97 10.96
N PRO A 148 -4.62 -3.94 11.15
CA PRO A 148 -4.25 -5.35 11.31
C PRO A 148 -3.38 -5.86 10.16
N PHE A 149 -3.76 -5.58 8.91
CA PHE A 149 -3.00 -6.04 7.74
C PHE A 149 -1.59 -5.42 7.65
N THR A 150 -1.42 -4.16 8.03
CA THR A 150 -0.12 -3.49 7.91
C THR A 150 0.80 -3.83 9.08
N PHE A 151 0.25 -3.96 10.29
CA PHE A 151 1.05 -4.28 11.48
C PHE A 151 1.29 -5.79 11.65
N ALA A 152 0.37 -6.65 11.20
CA ALA A 152 0.62 -8.09 11.06
C ALA A 152 1.31 -8.39 9.70
N SER A 153 2.37 -7.64 9.40
CA SER A 153 3.19 -7.80 8.21
C SER A 153 4.67 -7.81 8.58
N ASN A 154 5.54 -8.14 7.62
CA ASN A 154 6.98 -8.10 7.79
C ASN A 154 7.60 -6.70 7.60
N ILE A 155 6.81 -5.62 7.61
CA ILE A 155 7.33 -4.27 7.35
C ILE A 155 8.34 -3.84 8.43
N PHE A 156 8.00 -4.05 9.70
CA PHE A 156 8.77 -3.51 10.82
C PHE A 156 9.75 -4.52 11.42
N THR A 157 9.40 -5.80 11.40
CA THR A 157 10.19 -6.86 12.04
C THR A 157 10.32 -8.06 11.11
N PRO A 158 11.45 -8.80 11.18
CA PRO A 158 11.62 -10.05 10.46
C PRO A 158 10.56 -11.08 10.83
N VAL A 159 10.12 -11.91 9.88
CA VAL A 159 9.12 -12.95 10.13
C VAL A 159 9.64 -13.99 11.14
N ALA A 160 10.96 -14.23 11.15
CA ALA A 160 11.60 -15.22 12.02
C ALA A 160 11.47 -14.90 13.52
N THR A 161 11.28 -13.63 13.89
CA THR A 161 11.11 -13.23 15.28
C THR A 161 9.66 -13.33 15.76
N MET A 162 8.72 -13.68 14.88
CA MET A 162 7.29 -13.78 15.21
C MET A 162 6.91 -15.18 15.70
N PRO A 163 5.84 -15.33 16.50
CA PRO A 163 5.32 -16.63 16.90
C PRO A 163 5.00 -17.53 15.69
N THR A 164 5.33 -18.82 15.78
CA THR A 164 5.22 -19.79 14.66
C THR A 164 3.82 -19.89 14.06
N TRP A 165 2.76 -19.71 14.86
CA TRP A 165 1.38 -19.71 14.37
C TRP A 165 1.04 -18.47 13.53
N LEU A 166 1.73 -17.34 13.72
CA LEU A 166 1.48 -16.07 13.03
C LEU A 166 2.27 -15.97 11.71
N GLN A 167 3.44 -16.61 11.65
CA GLN A 167 4.32 -16.63 10.48
C GLN A 167 3.58 -16.96 9.16
N PRO A 168 2.75 -18.02 9.04
CA PRO A 168 2.07 -18.31 7.77
C PRO A 168 1.10 -17.19 7.35
N PHE A 169 0.39 -16.55 8.28
CA PHE A 169 -0.50 -15.42 7.96
C PHE A 169 0.29 -14.21 7.46
N VAL A 170 1.42 -13.92 8.10
CA VAL A 170 2.30 -12.81 7.73
C VAL A 170 2.94 -13.06 6.37
N LEU A 171 3.33 -14.29 6.03
CA LEU A 171 3.93 -14.63 4.75
C LEU A 171 2.95 -14.45 3.58
N TRP A 172 1.69 -14.86 3.75
CA TRP A 172 0.66 -14.72 2.70
C TRP A 172 0.02 -13.34 2.62
N ASN A 173 0.31 -12.45 3.57
CA ASN A 173 -0.23 -11.10 3.58
C ASN A 173 0.22 -10.31 2.32
N PRO A 174 -0.70 -9.66 1.58
CA PRO A 174 -0.36 -8.91 0.37
C PRO A 174 0.59 -7.74 0.65
N VAL A 175 0.51 -7.14 1.84
CA VAL A 175 1.41 -6.06 2.29
C VAL A 175 2.82 -6.60 2.52
N SER A 176 2.93 -7.79 3.13
CA SER A 176 4.21 -8.49 3.30
C SER A 176 4.83 -8.86 1.97
N CYS A 177 4.04 -9.36 1.01
CA CYS A 177 4.52 -9.66 -0.33
C CYS A 177 5.04 -8.39 -1.01
N LEU A 178 4.29 -7.28 -0.94
CA LEU A 178 4.70 -6.00 -1.51
C LEU A 178 6.02 -5.49 -0.90
N ALA A 179 6.19 -5.59 0.41
CA ALA A 179 7.41 -5.20 1.10
C ALA A 179 8.60 -6.10 0.72
N LEU A 180 8.41 -7.43 0.65
CA LEU A 180 9.45 -8.37 0.20
C LEU A 180 9.88 -8.10 -1.24
N SER A 181 8.92 -7.91 -2.14
CA SER A 181 9.17 -7.58 -3.54
C SER A 181 9.97 -6.31 -3.68
N ALA A 182 9.60 -5.26 -2.94
CA ALA A 182 10.32 -4.00 -2.97
C ALA A 182 11.75 -4.16 -2.44
N ARG A 183 11.96 -4.89 -1.34
CA ARG A 183 13.31 -5.17 -0.82
C ARG A 183 14.15 -5.96 -1.83
N GLN A 184 13.58 -6.99 -2.45
CA GLN A 184 14.27 -7.78 -3.48
C GLN A 184 14.65 -6.92 -4.69
N LEU A 185 13.74 -6.07 -5.17
CA LEU A 185 13.98 -5.22 -6.35
C LEU A 185 14.93 -4.06 -6.06
N PHE A 186 14.94 -3.52 -4.85
CA PHE A 186 15.90 -2.49 -4.45
C PHE A 186 17.26 -3.07 -4.04
N GLY A 187 17.39 -4.39 -3.91
CA GLY A 187 18.60 -5.07 -3.46
C GLY A 187 18.91 -4.78 -1.98
N ASN A 188 17.88 -4.70 -1.15
CA ASN A 188 18.01 -4.48 0.29
C ASN A 188 17.95 -5.81 1.08
N PRO A 189 18.49 -5.85 2.30
CA PRO A 189 18.48 -7.05 3.14
C PRO A 189 17.07 -7.61 3.31
N THR A 190 16.92 -8.90 3.04
CA THR A 190 15.64 -9.61 3.14
C THR A 190 15.84 -10.88 3.95
N PRO A 191 15.77 -10.84 5.29
CA PRO A 191 15.87 -12.03 6.14
C PRO A 191 14.69 -12.96 5.84
N LEU A 192 14.98 -14.06 5.14
CA LEU A 192 14.02 -15.10 4.79
C LEU A 192 13.89 -16.09 5.94
N LEU A 193 12.67 -16.56 6.20
CA LEU A 193 12.39 -17.58 7.20
C LEU A 193 12.69 -18.99 6.65
N GLY A 194 12.51 -19.18 5.34
CA GLY A 194 12.79 -20.41 4.64
C GLY A 194 12.64 -20.24 3.13
N ASP A 195 12.17 -21.29 2.46
CA ASP A 195 11.99 -21.33 1.00
C ASP A 195 10.51 -21.44 0.64
N SER A 196 9.67 -20.70 1.37
CA SER A 196 8.23 -20.70 1.17
C SER A 196 7.84 -20.04 -0.16
N PHE A 197 6.69 -20.42 -0.73
CA PHE A 197 6.24 -19.86 -2.02
C PHE A 197 6.17 -18.32 -2.02
N PRO A 198 5.67 -17.64 -0.96
CA PRO A 198 5.67 -16.18 -0.89
C PRO A 198 7.05 -15.53 -0.85
N GLU A 199 8.04 -16.22 -0.30
CA GLU A 199 9.42 -15.75 -0.21
C GLU A 199 10.19 -15.97 -1.52
N ARG A 200 9.86 -17.03 -2.26
CA ARG A 200 10.50 -17.36 -3.55
C ARG A 200 9.99 -16.50 -4.71
N TYR A 201 8.69 -16.17 -4.71
CA TYR A 201 8.04 -15.42 -5.79
C TYR A 201 7.27 -14.19 -5.29
N PRO A 202 7.90 -13.30 -4.48
CA PRO A 202 7.18 -12.17 -3.90
C PRO A 202 6.72 -11.21 -4.99
N VAL A 203 7.55 -10.92 -5.99
CA VAL A 203 7.25 -9.95 -7.07
C VAL A 203 6.03 -10.40 -7.86
N GLN A 204 6.00 -11.67 -8.27
CA GLN A 204 4.88 -12.25 -9.00
C GLN A 204 3.60 -12.23 -8.16
N LEU A 205 3.69 -12.53 -6.87
CA LEU A 205 2.55 -12.47 -5.96
C LEU A 205 2.04 -11.05 -5.73
N SER A 206 2.92 -10.05 -5.62
CA SER A 206 2.50 -8.65 -5.51
C SER A 206 1.72 -8.19 -6.74
N PHE A 207 2.18 -8.55 -7.95
CA PHE A 207 1.42 -8.29 -9.17
C PHE A 207 0.10 -9.07 -9.20
N ALA A 208 0.11 -10.35 -8.84
CA ALA A 208 -1.09 -11.17 -8.78
C ALA A 208 -2.14 -10.60 -7.81
N TYR A 209 -1.71 -10.15 -6.63
CA TYR A 209 -2.58 -9.47 -5.67
C TYR A 209 -3.14 -8.16 -6.21
N ALA A 210 -2.30 -7.31 -6.82
CA ALA A 210 -2.77 -6.07 -7.41
C ALA A 210 -3.81 -6.31 -8.51
N ILE A 211 -3.57 -7.28 -9.40
CA ILE A 211 -4.50 -7.68 -10.46
C ILE A 211 -5.78 -8.26 -9.88
N LEU A 212 -5.70 -9.13 -8.87
CA LEU A 212 -6.85 -9.74 -8.22
C LEU A 212 -7.71 -8.68 -7.51
N LEU A 213 -7.08 -7.76 -6.78
CA LEU A 213 -7.78 -6.65 -6.14
C LEU A 213 -8.47 -5.75 -7.18
N LEU A 214 -7.81 -5.44 -8.29
CA LEU A 214 -8.42 -4.69 -9.40
C LEU A 214 -9.60 -5.44 -10.00
N ALA A 215 -9.43 -6.72 -10.32
CA ALA A 215 -10.45 -7.56 -10.94
C ALA A 215 -11.71 -7.69 -10.07
N ILE A 216 -11.56 -7.66 -8.74
CA ILE A 216 -12.68 -7.76 -7.80
C ILE A 216 -13.27 -6.38 -7.49
N PHE A 217 -12.46 -5.44 -7.03
CA PHE A 217 -12.96 -4.18 -6.47
C PHE A 217 -13.30 -3.13 -7.53
N ALA A 218 -12.66 -3.15 -8.71
CA ALA A 218 -13.05 -2.23 -9.78
C ALA A 218 -14.50 -2.45 -10.24
N PRO A 219 -14.95 -3.67 -10.61
CA PRO A 219 -16.35 -3.86 -10.99
C PRO A 219 -17.31 -3.69 -9.81
N LEU A 220 -16.91 -4.04 -8.59
CA LEU A 220 -17.74 -3.83 -7.39
C LEU A 220 -17.96 -2.34 -7.11
N ALA A 221 -16.91 -1.52 -7.20
CA ALA A 221 -17.01 -0.06 -7.02
C ALA A 221 -17.88 0.57 -8.11
N VAL A 222 -17.68 0.19 -9.38
CA VAL A 222 -18.53 0.68 -10.49
C VAL A 222 -19.99 0.27 -10.30
N ARG A 223 -20.26 -0.96 -9.86
CA ARG A 223 -21.63 -1.41 -9.55
C ARG A 223 -22.21 -0.62 -8.38
N ALA A 224 -21.48 -0.47 -7.28
CA ALA A 224 -21.91 0.30 -6.12
C ALA A 224 -22.21 1.75 -6.50
N PHE A 225 -21.37 2.37 -7.33
CA PHE A 225 -21.58 3.72 -7.86
C PHE A 225 -22.87 3.83 -8.69
N LYS A 226 -23.25 2.79 -9.45
CA LYS A 226 -24.49 2.80 -10.24
C LYS A 226 -25.73 2.52 -9.40
N THR A 227 -25.65 1.63 -8.42
CA THR A 227 -26.82 1.17 -7.64
C THR A 227 -27.10 2.01 -6.39
N ARG A 228 -26.20 2.95 -6.03
CA ARG A 228 -26.44 3.88 -4.92
C ARG A 228 -27.58 4.82 -5.29
N ASN A 229 -28.79 4.45 -4.87
CA ASN A 229 -29.92 5.35 -4.68
C ASN A 229 -29.93 5.78 -3.21
N LYS A 230 -30.41 7.01 -3.00
CA LYS A 230 -30.44 7.76 -1.73
C LYS A 230 -30.62 6.90 -0.48
#